data_AF-A0A1X7U8N3-F1
#
_entry.id   AF-A0A1X7U8N3-F1
#
_cell.length_a   1.000
_cell.length_b   1.000
_cell.length_c   1.000
_cell.angle_alpha   90.00
_cell.angle_beta   90.00
_cell.angle_gamma   90.00
#
_symmetry.space_group_name_H-M   'P 1'
#
loop_
_entity.id
_entity.type
_entity.pdbx_description
1 polymer ?
#
loop_
_entity_poly.entity_id
_entity_poly.type
_entity_poly.pdbx_seq_one_letter_code
_entity_poly.pdbx_strand_id
1 'polypeptide(L)'
;MPLYMYKCSICSESKSGACVQCIWPKCYTYLHVTCAQYSSLVPQTLAGKSGFVCNKHTSEETVSISVGDEVYAKTGSSRLQYAHGTVGGIDTLKTYEVQFDDGTLCSEMLLRDIIVNDGAPDLGSCVKVKWSKREIYDARIIGYTTVPQYRVIFDNGTTNTVTEEFIYSLNEPLPRRVKDKLKKHTNGTRPVTPIPL
;
A
#
# COMPACT_ATOMS: atom_id res chain seq x y z
N MET A 1 -17.84 15.95 -5.08
CA MET A 1 -17.18 14.90 -4.26
C MET A 1 -17.35 15.28 -2.80
N PRO A 2 -17.98 14.48 -1.92
CA PRO A 2 -18.10 14.86 -0.52
C PRO A 2 -16.71 14.80 0.12
N LEU A 3 -16.18 15.96 0.50
CA LEU A 3 -14.97 16.07 1.32
C LEU A 3 -15.30 15.45 2.68
N TYR A 4 -14.87 14.21 2.91
CA TYR A 4 -14.72 13.72 4.27
C TYR A 4 -13.72 14.65 4.95
N MET A 5 -14.22 15.50 5.84
CA MET A 5 -13.42 16.43 6.63
C MET A 5 -12.61 15.63 7.66
N TYR A 6 -11.41 15.22 7.29
CA TYR A 6 -10.48 14.56 8.20
C TYR A 6 -9.93 15.56 9.23
N LYS A 7 -9.83 15.13 10.49
CA LYS A 7 -9.34 15.96 11.59
C LYS A 7 -7.81 16.02 11.55
N CYS A 8 -7.23 17.22 11.49
CA CYS A 8 -5.78 17.40 11.53
C CYS A 8 -5.22 16.96 12.89
N SER A 9 -4.16 16.17 12.91
CA SER A 9 -3.54 15.68 14.16
C SER A 9 -2.73 16.74 14.91
N ILE A 10 -2.45 17.90 14.29
CA ILE A 10 -1.71 19.00 14.93
C ILE A 10 -2.68 19.99 15.58
N CYS A 11 -3.60 20.58 14.81
CA CYS A 11 -4.51 21.60 15.32
C CYS A 11 -5.87 21.06 15.77
N SER A 12 -6.16 19.77 15.58
CA SER A 12 -7.47 19.17 15.90
C SER A 12 -8.67 19.75 15.13
N GLU A 13 -8.44 20.60 14.14
CA GLU A 13 -9.50 21.16 13.29
C GLU A 13 -9.65 20.37 11.99
N SER A 14 -10.85 20.44 11.40
CA SER A 14 -11.21 19.70 10.19
C SER A 14 -11.60 20.60 9.01
N LYS A 15 -11.74 21.92 9.22
CA LYS A 15 -12.10 22.93 8.20
C LYS A 15 -10.95 23.86 7.80
N SER A 16 -9.74 23.68 8.33
CA SER A 16 -8.69 24.70 8.28
C SER A 16 -7.69 24.54 7.12
N GLY A 17 -8.00 23.75 6.08
CA GLY A 17 -7.19 23.70 4.86
C GLY A 17 -7.14 22.33 4.19
N ALA A 18 -6.25 22.20 3.20
CA ALA A 18 -5.99 20.95 2.50
C ALA A 18 -5.33 19.94 3.44
N CYS A 19 -5.99 18.79 3.63
CA CYS A 19 -5.47 17.68 4.41
C CYS A 19 -4.69 16.71 3.52
N VAL A 20 -3.54 16.27 4.01
CA VAL A 20 -2.75 15.17 3.45
C VAL A 20 -2.62 14.07 4.49
N GLN A 21 -2.56 12.81 4.04
CA GLN A 21 -2.33 11.67 4.92
C GLN A 21 -0.83 11.52 5.18
N CYS A 22 -0.47 11.09 6.39
CA CYS A 22 0.88 10.66 6.72
C CYS A 22 1.35 9.58 5.73
N ILE A 23 2.58 9.71 5.21
CA ILE A 23 3.12 8.74 4.26
C ILE A 23 3.65 7.46 4.91
N TRP A 24 3.76 7.43 6.24
CA TRP A 24 4.20 6.23 6.97
C TRP A 24 3.26 5.05 6.71
N PRO A 25 3.77 3.84 6.44
CA PRO A 25 2.95 2.65 6.20
C PRO A 25 1.89 2.47 7.27
N LYS A 26 0.65 2.18 6.84
CA LYS A 26 -0.51 1.93 7.71
C LYS A 26 -0.87 3.10 8.66
N CYS A 27 -0.32 4.30 8.46
CA CYS A 27 -0.69 5.47 9.24
C CYS A 27 -1.90 6.19 8.62
N TYR A 28 -2.97 6.36 9.41
CA TYR A 28 -4.19 7.08 9.00
C TYR A 28 -4.28 8.47 9.65
N THR A 29 -3.14 9.02 10.08
CA THR A 29 -3.07 10.39 10.57
C THR A 29 -3.18 11.35 9.39
N TYR A 30 -4.05 12.36 9.51
CA TYR A 30 -4.16 13.44 8.55
C TYR A 30 -3.60 14.73 9.15
N LEU A 31 -2.96 15.54 8.31
CA LEU A 31 -2.34 16.80 8.68
C LEU A 31 -2.77 17.85 7.65
N HIS A 32 -3.04 19.08 8.08
CA HIS A 32 -3.04 20.18 7.12
C HIS A 32 -1.61 20.41 6.64
N VAL A 33 -1.43 20.66 5.34
CA VAL A 33 -0.12 20.98 4.75
C VAL A 33 0.55 22.14 5.51
N THR A 34 -0.23 23.19 5.83
CA THR A 34 0.23 24.36 6.58
C THR A 34 0.63 24.02 8.02
N CYS A 35 -0.14 23.17 8.71
CA CYS A 35 0.21 22.73 10.07
C CYS A 35 1.51 21.93 10.08
N ALA A 36 1.72 21.06 9.08
CA ALA A 36 2.95 20.29 8.96
C ALA A 36 4.17 21.20 8.79
N GLN A 37 4.08 22.19 7.89
CA GLN A 37 5.13 23.19 7.70
C GLN A 37 5.42 24.01 8.98
N TYR A 38 4.38 24.49 9.66
CA TYR A 38 4.54 25.27 10.90
C TYR A 38 5.15 24.44 12.04
N SER A 39 4.89 23.13 12.05
CA SER A 39 5.45 22.20 13.03
C SER A 39 6.84 21.68 12.63
N SER A 40 7.49 22.30 11.63
CA SER A 40 8.81 21.93 11.12
C SER A 40 8.91 20.48 10.62
N LEU A 41 7.80 19.90 10.15
CA LEU A 41 7.82 18.61 9.45
C LEU A 41 8.38 18.81 8.06
N VAL A 42 9.50 18.15 7.76
CA VAL A 42 10.11 18.18 6.42
C VAL A 42 9.46 17.11 5.55
N PRO A 43 9.09 17.42 4.29
CA PRO A 43 8.65 16.41 3.33
C PRO A 43 9.73 15.34 3.14
N GLN A 44 9.32 14.08 3.14
CA GLN A 44 10.18 12.91 2.99
C GLN A 44 9.67 12.04 1.85
N THR A 45 10.57 11.22 1.31
CA THR A 45 10.21 10.15 0.37
C THR A 45 10.37 8.82 1.09
N LEU A 46 9.29 8.05 1.17
CA LEU A 46 9.26 6.74 1.82
C LEU A 46 8.60 5.72 0.90
N ALA A 47 9.33 4.67 0.52
CA ALA A 47 8.85 3.62 -0.40
C ALA A 47 8.18 4.17 -1.68
N GLY A 48 8.81 5.18 -2.31
CA GLY A 48 8.31 5.83 -3.52
C GLY A 48 7.16 6.84 -3.31
N LYS A 49 6.69 7.04 -2.08
CA LYS A 49 5.67 8.05 -1.74
C LYS A 49 6.32 9.30 -1.16
N SER A 50 6.06 10.46 -1.74
CA SER A 50 6.52 11.75 -1.23
C SER A 50 5.44 12.45 -0.41
N GLY A 51 5.77 12.96 0.78
CA GLY A 51 4.84 13.68 1.64
C GLY A 51 5.34 13.86 3.07
N PHE A 52 4.44 14.04 4.03
CA PHE A 52 4.82 14.29 5.43
C PHE A 52 4.71 13.02 6.27
N VAL A 53 5.68 12.81 7.17
CA VAL A 53 5.61 11.83 8.25
C VAL A 53 5.13 12.55 9.52
N CYS A 54 4.12 12.02 10.20
CA CYS A 54 3.59 12.64 11.41
C CYS A 54 4.46 12.34 12.64
N ASN A 55 4.38 13.18 13.67
CA ASN A 55 5.16 13.07 14.92
C ASN A 55 4.96 11.77 15.73
N LYS A 56 4.02 10.90 15.32
CA LYS A 56 3.84 9.58 15.94
C LYS A 56 4.89 8.57 15.51
N HIS A 57 5.70 8.90 14.50
CA HIS A 57 6.74 8.02 13.98
C HIS A 57 8.11 8.64 14.28
N THR A 58 8.72 8.16 15.36
CA THR A 58 10.17 8.19 15.56
C THR A 58 10.69 6.86 15.03
N SER A 59 11.68 6.89 14.14
CA SER A 59 12.15 5.74 13.37
C SER A 59 12.27 4.45 14.20
N GLU A 60 11.79 3.33 13.65
CA GLU A 60 12.23 1.92 13.86
C GLU A 60 11.20 0.86 14.28
N GLU A 61 9.93 1.17 14.51
CA GLU A 61 8.94 0.11 14.78
C GLU A 61 8.23 -0.38 13.50
N THR A 62 8.96 -1.00 12.57
CA THR A 62 8.33 -1.81 11.51
C THR A 62 8.34 -3.27 11.95
N VAL A 63 7.15 -3.82 12.24
CA VAL A 63 7.00 -5.26 12.48
C VAL A 63 7.38 -5.99 11.18
N SER A 64 8.49 -6.72 11.20
CA SER A 64 8.94 -7.52 10.07
C SER A 64 8.07 -8.77 9.92
N ILE A 65 7.57 -9.03 8.72
CA ILE A 65 6.79 -10.22 8.39
C ILE A 65 7.67 -11.17 7.58
N SER A 66 7.70 -12.45 7.97
CA SER A 66 8.52 -13.51 7.39
C SER A 66 7.66 -14.62 6.76
N VAL A 67 8.28 -15.47 5.93
CA VAL A 67 7.62 -16.68 5.41
C VAL A 67 7.29 -17.62 6.57
N GLY A 68 6.07 -18.15 6.59
CA GLY A 68 5.54 -18.98 7.68
C GLY A 68 4.77 -18.21 8.74
N ASP A 69 4.84 -16.87 8.76
CA ASP A 69 4.08 -16.08 9.73
C ASP A 69 2.58 -16.13 9.46
N GLU A 70 1.79 -16.20 10.53
CA GLU A 70 0.35 -15.99 10.50
C GLU A 70 0.02 -14.51 10.45
N VAL A 71 -0.91 -14.15 9.56
CA VAL A 71 -1.21 -12.75 9.21
C VAL A 71 -2.69 -12.54 8.91
N TYR A 72 -3.15 -11.30 9.03
CA TYR A 72 -4.37 -10.82 8.40
C TYR A 72 -4.04 -10.09 7.11
N ALA A 73 -4.52 -10.56 5.97
CA ALA A 73 -4.25 -9.95 4.67
C ALA A 73 -5.51 -9.68 3.87
N LYS A 74 -5.44 -8.69 2.98
CA LYS A 74 -6.56 -8.33 2.11
C LYS A 74 -6.88 -9.46 1.12
N THR A 75 -8.14 -9.87 1.06
CA THR A 75 -8.62 -10.84 0.07
C THR A 75 -8.90 -10.14 -1.26
N GLY A 76 -8.57 -10.78 -2.38
CA GLY A 76 -8.74 -10.21 -3.73
C GLY A 76 -10.21 -9.99 -4.14
N SER A 77 -11.17 -10.54 -3.38
CA SER A 77 -12.59 -10.60 -3.72
C SER A 77 -13.36 -9.28 -3.53
N SER A 78 -12.87 -8.35 -2.71
CA SER A 78 -13.50 -7.03 -2.56
C SER A 78 -12.54 -5.99 -2.00
N ARG A 79 -12.83 -4.71 -2.22
CA ARG A 79 -11.89 -3.59 -1.95
C ARG A 79 -11.43 -3.50 -0.48
N LEU A 80 -12.04 -4.21 0.47
CA LEU A 80 -11.87 -4.03 1.92
C LEU A 80 -12.15 -5.30 2.77
N GLN A 81 -12.02 -6.53 2.25
CA GLN A 81 -12.10 -7.74 3.07
C GLN A 81 -10.70 -8.21 3.47
N TYR A 82 -10.54 -8.62 4.73
CA TYR A 82 -9.30 -9.19 5.27
C TYR A 82 -9.62 -10.55 5.88
N ALA A 83 -8.73 -11.51 5.70
CA ALA A 83 -8.85 -12.84 6.25
C ALA A 83 -7.52 -13.30 6.85
N HIS A 84 -7.62 -14.29 7.74
CA HIS A 84 -6.48 -14.99 8.31
C HIS A 84 -5.81 -15.88 7.26
N GLY A 85 -4.49 -15.97 7.31
CA GLY A 85 -3.72 -16.87 6.47
C GLY A 85 -2.24 -16.90 6.88
N THR A 86 -1.47 -17.66 6.13
CA THR A 86 -0.03 -17.84 6.35
C THR A 86 0.76 -17.25 5.18
N VAL A 87 1.88 -16.61 5.46
CA VAL A 87 2.79 -16.11 4.42
C VAL A 87 3.49 -17.30 3.75
N GLY A 88 3.12 -17.58 2.50
CA GLY A 88 3.71 -18.65 1.70
C GLY A 88 4.96 -18.23 0.91
N GLY A 89 5.20 -16.92 0.75
CA GLY A 89 6.36 -16.41 0.05
C GLY A 89 6.46 -14.89 0.10
N ILE A 90 7.68 -14.38 -0.01
CA ILE A 90 7.98 -12.95 -0.08
C ILE A 90 8.76 -12.71 -1.37
N ASP A 91 8.17 -11.94 -2.26
CA ASP A 91 8.75 -11.53 -3.53
C ASP A 91 9.00 -10.01 -3.51
N THR A 92 9.70 -9.52 -4.52
CA THR A 92 10.01 -8.09 -4.64
C THR A 92 9.44 -7.56 -5.96
N LEU A 93 8.54 -6.58 -5.88
CA LEU A 93 8.01 -5.89 -7.06
C LEU A 93 8.86 -4.66 -7.35
N LYS A 94 9.43 -4.61 -8.55
CA LYS A 94 10.09 -3.42 -9.09
C LYS A 94 9.12 -2.68 -10.03
N THR A 95 8.84 -1.43 -9.71
CA THR A 95 8.16 -0.49 -10.63
C THR A 95 9.17 0.55 -11.12
N TYR A 96 8.96 1.01 -12.34
CA TYR A 96 9.78 2.03 -12.99
C TYR A 96 9.05 3.36 -12.98
N GLU A 97 9.83 4.42 -12.84
CA GLU A 97 9.39 5.77 -13.09
C GLU A 97 9.84 6.18 -14.49
N VAL A 98 8.87 6.53 -15.33
CA VAL A 98 9.09 6.95 -16.72
C VAL A 98 8.61 8.37 -16.95
N GLN A 99 9.34 9.10 -17.79
CA GLN A 99 8.94 10.38 -18.34
C GLN A 99 8.64 10.22 -19.83
N PHE A 100 7.44 10.62 -20.25
CA PHE A 100 7.04 10.65 -21.65
C PHE A 100 7.56 11.93 -22.35
N ASP A 101 7.59 11.92 -23.68
CA ASP A 101 8.07 13.07 -24.47
C ASP A 101 7.22 14.34 -24.29
N ASP A 102 5.96 14.21 -23.91
CA ASP A 102 5.08 15.34 -23.56
C ASP A 102 5.37 15.93 -22.16
N GLY A 103 6.36 15.37 -21.46
CA GLY A 103 6.78 15.77 -20.12
C GLY A 103 5.98 15.13 -18.99
N THR A 104 4.95 14.34 -19.28
CA THR A 104 4.17 13.63 -18.25
C THR A 104 4.97 12.49 -17.62
N LEU A 105 4.61 12.12 -16.38
CA LEU A 105 5.32 11.12 -15.58
C LEU A 105 4.40 9.96 -15.20
N CYS A 106 4.95 8.74 -15.16
CA CYS A 106 4.32 7.58 -14.55
C CYS A 106 5.31 6.87 -13.62
N SER A 107 4.99 6.79 -12.33
CA SER A 107 5.86 6.20 -11.29
C SER A 107 5.59 4.72 -11.01
N GLU A 108 4.55 4.14 -11.61
CA GLU A 108 4.09 2.77 -11.36
C GLU A 108 4.21 1.86 -12.60
N MET A 109 5.11 2.18 -13.54
CA MET A 109 5.29 1.41 -14.76
C MET A 109 5.86 0.02 -14.44
N LEU A 110 5.25 -1.04 -14.96
CA LEU A 110 5.72 -2.41 -14.74
C LEU A 110 6.65 -2.85 -15.86
N LEU A 111 7.63 -3.70 -15.54
CA LEU A 111 8.58 -4.21 -16.54
C LEU A 111 7.88 -4.86 -17.74
N ARG A 112 6.76 -5.58 -17.51
CA ARG A 112 5.97 -6.22 -18.58
C ARG A 112 5.36 -5.24 -19.58
N ASP A 113 5.21 -3.97 -19.18
CA ASP A 113 4.63 -2.91 -19.99
C ASP A 113 5.74 -2.07 -20.67
N ILE A 114 7.02 -2.36 -20.39
CA ILE A 114 8.18 -1.77 -21.07
C ILE A 114 8.65 -2.73 -22.16
N ILE A 115 8.77 -2.23 -23.38
CA ILE A 115 9.32 -2.97 -24.51
C ILE A 115 10.84 -2.83 -24.45
N VAL A 116 11.49 -3.89 -23.95
CA VAL A 116 12.95 -4.00 -23.86
C VAL A 116 13.43 -5.05 -24.86
N ASN A 117 14.51 -4.74 -25.58
CA ASN A 117 15.10 -5.69 -26.52
C ASN A 117 15.89 -6.79 -25.78
N ASP A 118 16.61 -6.44 -24.70
CA ASP A 118 17.31 -7.36 -23.82
C ASP A 118 17.52 -6.74 -22.43
N GLY A 119 17.37 -7.54 -21.36
CA GLY A 119 17.68 -7.14 -19.99
C GLY A 119 16.69 -6.18 -19.33
N ALA A 120 16.95 -5.83 -18.07
CA ALA A 120 16.19 -4.83 -17.34
C ALA A 120 16.66 -3.42 -17.74
N PRO A 121 15.75 -2.47 -18.03
CA PRO A 121 16.15 -1.14 -18.47
C PRO A 121 16.82 -0.34 -17.34
N ASP A 122 17.88 0.39 -17.68
CA ASP A 122 18.68 1.20 -16.77
C ASP A 122 18.15 2.64 -16.67
N LEU A 123 18.56 3.36 -15.62
CA LEU A 123 18.28 4.79 -15.47
C LEU A 123 18.81 5.58 -16.67
N GLY A 124 17.98 6.48 -17.18
CA GLY A 124 18.28 7.31 -18.35
C GLY A 124 17.96 6.65 -19.70
N SER A 125 17.68 5.35 -19.74
CA SER A 125 17.37 4.62 -20.97
C SER A 125 16.11 5.16 -21.64
N CYS A 126 16.19 5.39 -22.96
CA CYS A 126 15.01 5.63 -23.79
C CYS A 126 14.37 4.27 -24.11
N VAL A 127 13.10 4.12 -23.79
CA VAL A 127 12.33 2.89 -23.92
C VAL A 127 11.01 3.17 -24.63
N LYS A 128 10.41 2.13 -25.19
CA LYS A 128 9.02 2.16 -25.63
C LYS A 128 8.15 1.52 -24.57
N VAL A 129 7.03 2.15 -24.21
CA VAL A 129 6.11 1.63 -23.20
C VAL A 129 4.74 1.43 -23.80
N LYS A 130 4.09 0.33 -23.40
CA LYS A 130 2.71 0.03 -23.75
C LYS A 130 1.80 0.68 -22.73
N TRP A 131 1.10 1.73 -23.13
CA TRP A 131 0.25 2.53 -22.26
C TRP A 131 -1.15 2.59 -22.83
N SER A 132 -2.18 2.34 -22.02
CA SER A 132 -3.62 2.43 -22.35
C SER A 132 -4.08 1.81 -23.69
N LYS A 133 -4.99 0.83 -23.67
CA LYS A 133 -5.58 0.25 -24.91
C LYS A 133 -4.58 -0.11 -26.03
N ARG A 134 -3.33 -0.45 -25.68
CA ARG A 134 -2.26 -0.93 -26.57
C ARG A 134 -1.57 0.14 -27.42
N GLU A 135 -1.63 1.40 -27.05
CA GLU A 135 -0.78 2.42 -27.68
C GLU A 135 0.66 2.31 -27.15
N ILE A 136 1.63 2.59 -28.03
CA ILE A 136 3.06 2.53 -27.72
C ILE A 136 3.58 3.96 -27.71
N TYR A 137 4.24 4.34 -26.62
CA TYR A 137 4.82 5.67 -26.44
C TYR A 137 6.32 5.56 -26.21
N ASP A 138 7.06 6.56 -26.69
CA ASP A 138 8.45 6.77 -26.30
C ASP A 138 8.51 7.43 -24.92
N ALA A 139 9.42 6.93 -24.09
CA ALA A 139 9.63 7.41 -22.74
C ALA A 139 11.08 7.21 -22.29
N ARG A 140 11.46 7.92 -21.22
CA ARG A 140 12.76 7.77 -20.57
C ARG A 140 12.58 7.22 -19.16
N ILE A 141 13.40 6.25 -18.77
CA ILE A 141 13.47 5.79 -17.39
C ILE A 141 14.17 6.85 -16.55
N ILE A 142 13.49 7.40 -15.55
CA ILE A 142 14.03 8.43 -14.66
C ILE A 142 14.21 7.94 -13.21
N GLY A 143 13.63 6.78 -12.88
CA GLY A 143 13.67 6.22 -11.53
C GLY A 143 13.15 4.78 -11.48
N TYR A 144 13.25 4.16 -10.32
CA TYR A 144 12.55 2.92 -10.00
C TYR A 144 12.29 2.84 -8.51
N THR A 145 11.20 2.17 -8.14
CA THR A 145 10.86 1.84 -6.75
C THR A 145 10.78 0.33 -6.60
N THR A 146 11.25 -0.17 -5.47
CA THR A 146 11.24 -1.60 -5.15
C THR A 146 10.45 -1.80 -3.87
N VAL A 147 9.38 -2.60 -3.92
CA VAL A 147 8.49 -2.85 -2.78
C VAL A 147 8.32 -4.35 -2.53
N PRO A 148 8.30 -4.80 -1.27
CA PRO A 148 8.03 -6.20 -0.94
C PRO A 148 6.57 -6.56 -1.25
N GLN A 149 6.38 -7.78 -1.73
CA GLN A 149 5.09 -8.40 -1.97
C GLN A 149 4.98 -9.73 -1.21
N TYR A 150 3.90 -9.88 -0.47
CA TYR A 150 3.65 -11.03 0.37
C TYR A 150 2.58 -11.90 -0.28
N ARG A 151 2.94 -13.14 -0.60
CA ARG A 151 2.01 -14.15 -1.08
C ARG A 151 1.41 -14.85 0.12
N VAL A 152 0.12 -14.61 0.37
CA VAL A 152 -0.60 -15.16 1.52
C VAL A 152 -1.50 -16.30 1.07
N ILE A 153 -1.42 -17.41 1.79
CA ILE A 153 -2.28 -18.59 1.65
C ILE A 153 -3.32 -18.49 2.76
N PHE A 154 -4.58 -18.23 2.39
CA PHE A 154 -5.67 -18.10 3.35
C PHE A 154 -6.18 -19.47 3.80
N ASP A 155 -6.83 -19.52 4.97
CA ASP A 155 -7.34 -20.76 5.58
C ASP A 155 -8.33 -21.53 4.67
N ASN A 156 -8.99 -20.83 3.74
CA ASN A 156 -9.88 -21.43 2.75
C ASN A 156 -9.15 -22.01 1.52
N GLY A 157 -7.81 -22.05 1.54
CA GLY A 157 -6.95 -22.53 0.47
C GLY A 157 -6.72 -21.53 -0.68
N THR A 158 -7.37 -20.36 -0.66
CA THR A 158 -7.14 -19.34 -1.69
C THR A 158 -5.84 -18.59 -1.44
N THR A 159 -5.26 -18.01 -2.49
CA THR A 159 -4.02 -17.23 -2.39
C THR A 159 -4.19 -15.83 -2.93
N ASN A 160 -3.52 -14.85 -2.31
CA ASN A 160 -3.42 -13.49 -2.86
C ASN A 160 -2.03 -12.90 -2.61
N THR A 161 -1.57 -12.03 -3.51
CA THR A 161 -0.32 -11.28 -3.36
C THR A 161 -0.64 -9.85 -2.97
N VAL A 162 -0.08 -9.39 -1.84
CA VAL A 162 -0.38 -8.06 -1.27
C VAL A 162 0.91 -7.32 -0.92
N THR A 163 0.88 -6.00 -0.98
CA THR A 163 1.96 -5.12 -0.48
C THR A 163 1.83 -4.89 1.02
N GLU A 164 2.88 -4.35 1.65
CA GLU A 164 2.96 -4.09 3.10
C GLU A 164 1.73 -3.34 3.66
N GLU A 165 1.13 -2.45 2.88
CA GLU A 165 -0.04 -1.66 3.29
C GLU A 165 -1.33 -2.50 3.48
N PHE A 166 -1.35 -3.76 3.03
CA PHE A 166 -2.52 -4.64 3.02
C PHE A 166 -2.32 -5.97 3.78
N ILE A 167 -1.25 -6.09 4.55
CA ILE A 167 -0.93 -7.26 5.37
C ILE A 167 -0.63 -6.83 6.81
N TYR A 168 -1.10 -7.58 7.79
CA TYR A 168 -0.92 -7.29 9.21
C TYR A 168 -0.49 -8.54 9.97
N SER A 169 0.50 -8.44 10.86
CA SER A 169 0.79 -9.48 11.84
C SER A 169 -0.39 -9.68 12.80
N LEU A 170 -0.50 -10.84 13.46
CA LEU A 170 -1.54 -11.06 14.45
C LEU A 170 -1.44 -10.14 15.68
N ASN A 171 -0.24 -9.65 15.97
CA ASN A 171 0.06 -8.89 17.18
C ASN A 171 -0.05 -7.37 16.97
N GLU A 172 -0.20 -6.89 15.74
CA GLU A 172 -0.32 -5.46 15.48
C GLU A 172 -1.77 -4.95 15.56
N PRO A 173 -2.00 -3.71 16.02
CA PRO A 173 -3.33 -3.15 16.11
C PRO A 173 -3.94 -2.94 14.72
N LEU A 174 -4.90 -3.78 14.36
CA LEU A 174 -5.65 -3.62 13.10
C LEU A 174 -6.39 -2.25 13.06
N PRO A 175 -6.42 -1.56 11.91
CA PRO A 175 -7.20 -0.34 11.74
C PRO A 175 -8.68 -0.61 12.05
N ARG A 176 -9.41 0.38 12.60
CA ARG A 176 -10.84 0.22 12.94
C ARG A 176 -11.66 -0.36 11.78
N ARG A 177 -11.41 0.12 10.55
CA ARG A 177 -12.07 -0.37 9.33
C ARG A 177 -11.86 -1.86 9.06
N VAL A 178 -10.73 -2.42 9.49
CA VAL A 178 -10.41 -3.86 9.38
C VAL A 178 -11.11 -4.62 10.50
N LYS A 179 -11.01 -4.14 11.75
CA LYS A 179 -11.67 -4.73 12.93
C LYS A 179 -13.19 -4.86 12.77
N ASP A 180 -13.84 -3.80 12.28
CA ASP A 180 -15.30 -3.75 12.12
C ASP A 180 -15.83 -4.76 11.08
N LYS A 181 -14.97 -5.19 10.15
CA LYS A 181 -15.33 -6.16 9.09
C LYS A 181 -14.96 -7.59 9.46
N LEU A 182 -13.86 -7.80 10.17
CA LEU A 182 -13.50 -9.12 10.69
C LEU A 182 -14.59 -9.66 11.62
N LYS A 183 -15.15 -8.82 12.50
CA LYS A 183 -16.28 -9.15 13.39
C LYS A 183 -17.55 -9.62 12.66
N LYS A 184 -17.78 -9.17 11.42
CA LYS A 184 -18.96 -9.58 10.64
C LYS A 184 -18.82 -11.00 10.08
N HIS A 185 -17.60 -11.45 9.82
CA HIS A 185 -17.35 -12.82 9.35
C HIS A 185 -17.37 -13.83 10.50
N THR A 186 -16.89 -13.48 11.70
CA THR A 186 -16.94 -14.37 12.87
C THR A 186 -18.36 -14.65 13.35
N ASN A 187 -19.30 -13.72 13.14
CA ASN A 187 -20.72 -13.92 13.50
C ASN A 187 -21.51 -14.77 12.48
N GLY A 188 -20.86 -15.24 11.40
CA GLY A 188 -21.48 -16.13 10.40
C GLY A 188 -21.29 -17.62 10.68
N THR A 189 -20.40 -18.00 11.60
CA THR A 189 -20.20 -19.39 11.98
C THR A 189 -21.22 -19.76 13.05
N ARG A 190 -22.34 -20.38 12.63
CA ARG A 190 -23.26 -21.02 13.58
C ARG A 190 -22.47 -22.06 14.40
N PRO A 191 -22.66 -22.14 15.73
CA PRO A 191 -22.09 -23.22 16.51
C PRO A 191 -22.65 -24.54 15.97
N VAL A 192 -21.77 -25.44 15.53
CA VAL A 192 -22.12 -26.82 15.21
C VAL A 192 -22.49 -27.47 16.55
N THR A 193 -23.79 -27.73 16.74
CA THR A 193 -24.24 -28.55 17.87
C THR A 193 -23.71 -29.97 17.69
N PRO A 194 -23.10 -30.59 18.72
CA PRO A 194 -22.73 -31.99 18.67
C PRO A 194 -23.96 -32.86 18.46
N ILE A 195 -23.87 -33.81 17.52
CA ILE A 195 -24.87 -34.87 17.35
C ILE A 195 -24.65 -35.86 18.50
N PRO A 196 -25.65 -36.15 19.36
CA PRO A 196 -25.52 -37.20 20.35
C PRO A 196 -25.58 -38.58 19.66
N LEU A 197 -24.80 -39.51 20.21
CA LEU A 197 -24.57 -40.90 19.75
C LEU A 197 -25.85 -41.66 19.36
#